data_AF-A0A378I846-F1
#
_entry.id   AF-A0A378I846-F1
#
_cell.length_a   1.000
_cell.length_b   1.000
_cell.length_c   1.000
_cell.angle_alpha   90.00
_cell.angle_beta   90.00
_cell.angle_gamma   90.00
#
_symmetry.space_group_name_H-M   'P 1'
#
loop_
_entity.id
_entity.type
_entity.pdbx_description
1 polymer ?
#
loop_
_entity_poly.entity_id
_entity_poly.type
_entity_poly.pdbx_seq_one_letter_code
_entity_poly.pdbx_strand_id
1 'polypeptide(L)'
;MPKAKALAQQFLTRIASKIELKTDPGLICKTLSLLGMDDFNPEDKNIAEFLNHARTKAIDVRMLVDRVMAIILEIEPFANLLGRIEEEQLISEKELDKVLPVINLQVNLLCLFEAFAATMANSVSFNEDVYKLIIQQRHTPMPGNPLGYLFFNHRKDASAFKTLKVISVDPAQTAGAFLRRLDGNQDPSFIKQEAKKFINHHKLALWNKKISPKEFNQEYSESVKNVAFNILEATAEDAHHGAYANACSGCGLIADMEAQGYSNRYVSREMILPQGDNPGPDCTHPLLPQLKLNPRPKLVCEFLIDKLWQDLYTSWNSYFVAKNFDPVFLIIKLLVPSVSGANPLHFLETRVFLLFLMGNLFHNRRLDSIPFFQSAYKFERKEQIFKLWGEFNQSYAEKLLNQHESSEKSTPELYRTIIGTSPFWSVANSLFHFIKDYEHFSVIPEETHGGCTIC
;
A
#
# COMPACT_ATOMS: atom_id res chain seq x y z
N MET A 1 -5.84 18.00 -20.92
CA MET A 1 -5.59 17.82 -19.48
C MET A 1 -6.15 18.94 -18.59
N PRO A 2 -6.04 20.25 -18.89
CA PRO A 2 -6.51 21.31 -17.97
C PRO A 2 -7.99 21.21 -17.61
N LYS A 3 -8.85 20.86 -18.58
CA LYS A 3 -10.31 20.69 -18.36
C LYS A 3 -10.63 19.55 -17.37
N ALA A 4 -10.01 18.37 -17.53
CA ALA A 4 -10.27 17.23 -16.66
C ALA A 4 -9.88 17.51 -15.20
N LYS A 5 -8.69 18.11 -14.98
CA LYS A 5 -8.23 18.49 -13.65
C LYS A 5 -9.12 19.56 -13.00
N ALA A 6 -9.61 20.54 -13.77
CA ALA A 6 -10.55 21.55 -13.26
C ALA A 6 -11.89 20.92 -12.83
N LEU A 7 -12.44 19.99 -13.63
CA LEU A 7 -13.66 19.27 -13.29
C LEU A 7 -13.47 18.33 -12.09
N ALA A 8 -12.32 17.66 -11.99
CA ALA A 8 -11.98 16.86 -10.81
C ALA A 8 -11.91 17.72 -9.54
N GLN A 9 -11.29 18.90 -9.62
CA GLN A 9 -11.24 19.86 -8.50
C GLN A 9 -12.66 20.29 -8.11
N GLN A 10 -13.53 20.56 -9.08
CA GLN A 10 -14.93 20.88 -8.82
C GLN A 10 -15.64 19.76 -8.06
N PHE A 11 -15.50 18.51 -8.52
CA PHE A 11 -16.05 17.33 -7.85
C PHE A 11 -15.56 17.19 -6.40
N LEU A 12 -14.24 17.28 -6.18
CA LEU A 12 -13.65 17.17 -4.85
C LEU A 12 -14.09 18.31 -3.93
N THR A 13 -14.18 19.54 -4.44
CA THR A 13 -14.66 20.70 -3.67
C THR A 13 -16.11 20.53 -3.24
N ARG A 14 -16.94 19.92 -4.10
CA ARG A 14 -18.34 19.57 -3.82
C ARG A 14 -18.47 18.53 -2.71
N ILE A 15 -17.56 17.56 -2.64
CA ILE A 15 -17.50 16.61 -1.52
C ILE A 15 -16.98 17.30 -0.25
N ALA A 16 -15.88 18.05 -0.37
CA ALA A 16 -15.21 18.70 0.76
C ALA A 16 -16.12 19.69 1.51
N SER A 17 -17.08 20.31 0.81
CA SER A 17 -18.06 21.21 1.44
C SER A 17 -19.11 20.49 2.31
N LYS A 18 -19.21 19.16 2.22
CA LYS A 18 -20.19 18.35 2.96
C LYS A 18 -19.59 17.52 4.09
N ILE A 19 -18.28 17.27 4.07
CA ILE A 19 -17.63 16.40 5.06
C ILE A 19 -17.26 17.14 6.33
N GLU A 20 -17.19 16.40 7.43
CA GLU A 20 -16.71 16.92 8.70
C GLU A 20 -15.18 17.00 8.70
N LEU A 21 -14.63 18.21 8.85
CA LEU A 21 -13.17 18.45 8.90
C LEU A 21 -12.59 18.38 10.31
N LYS A 22 -13.36 17.85 11.26
CA LYS A 22 -12.91 17.53 12.61
C LYS A 22 -13.21 16.07 12.89
N THR A 23 -12.24 15.36 13.47
CA THR A 23 -12.48 13.99 13.93
C THR A 23 -13.52 13.95 15.06
N ASP A 24 -14.20 12.82 15.19
CA ASP A 24 -15.10 12.52 16.29
C ASP A 24 -14.40 11.56 17.27
N PRO A 25 -14.05 12.00 18.50
CA PRO A 25 -13.36 11.16 19.48
C PRO A 25 -14.13 9.87 19.84
N GLY A 26 -15.46 9.89 19.80
CA GLY A 26 -16.30 8.72 20.00
C GLY A 26 -16.17 7.72 18.85
N LEU A 27 -16.13 8.20 17.60
CA LEU A 27 -15.84 7.35 16.43
C LEU A 27 -14.40 6.81 16.46
N ILE A 28 -13.42 7.62 16.89
CA ILE A 28 -12.03 7.18 17.07
C ILE A 28 -11.95 6.06 18.10
N CYS A 29 -12.55 6.23 19.29
CA CYS A 29 -12.59 5.19 20.32
C CYS A 29 -13.24 3.90 19.80
N LYS A 30 -14.40 4.01 19.15
CA LYS A 30 -15.10 2.86 18.57
C LYS A 30 -14.27 2.17 17.50
N THR A 31 -13.60 2.92 16.64
CA THR A 31 -12.72 2.40 15.59
C THR A 31 -11.57 1.60 16.21
N LEU A 32 -10.81 2.19 17.13
CA LEU A 32 -9.69 1.53 17.79
C LEU A 32 -10.13 0.25 18.51
N SER A 33 -11.30 0.25 19.14
CA SER A 33 -11.85 -0.93 19.79
C SER A 33 -12.17 -2.06 18.81
N LEU A 34 -12.83 -1.74 17.69
CA LEU A 34 -13.12 -2.74 16.65
C LEU A 34 -11.84 -3.29 16.01
N LEU A 35 -10.80 -2.47 15.87
CA LEU A 35 -9.46 -2.88 15.43
C LEU A 35 -8.71 -3.72 16.49
N GLY A 36 -9.24 -3.86 17.71
CA GLY A 36 -8.59 -4.59 18.78
C GLY A 36 -7.35 -3.86 19.31
N MET A 37 -7.41 -2.53 19.38
CA MET A 37 -6.34 -1.64 19.83
C MET A 37 -6.69 -0.93 21.14
N ASP A 38 -7.62 -1.47 21.94
CA ASP A 38 -7.98 -0.92 23.25
C ASP A 38 -6.80 -1.01 24.24
N ASP A 39 -6.15 -2.18 24.29
CA ASP A 39 -4.98 -2.44 25.15
C ASP A 39 -3.64 -2.18 24.45
N PHE A 40 -3.67 -1.56 23.26
CA PHE A 40 -2.45 -1.26 22.52
C PHE A 40 -1.70 -0.10 23.17
N ASN A 41 -0.60 -0.42 23.85
CA ASN A 41 0.26 0.53 24.54
C ASN A 41 1.66 0.56 23.86
N PRO A 42 1.84 1.39 22.82
CA PRO A 42 3.11 1.45 22.10
C PRO A 42 4.23 1.99 22.97
N GLU A 43 5.47 1.51 22.75
CA GLU A 43 6.68 2.00 23.42
C GLU A 43 7.01 3.43 22.97
N ASP A 44 6.63 3.79 21.73
CA ASP A 44 6.77 5.15 21.22
C ASP A 44 5.78 6.11 21.91
N LYS A 45 6.33 7.04 22.70
CA LYS A 45 5.54 8.00 23.48
C LYS A 45 4.77 9.00 22.61
N ASN A 46 5.31 9.39 21.45
CA ASN A 46 4.68 10.42 20.63
C ASN A 46 3.35 9.92 20.04
N ILE A 47 3.32 8.67 19.56
CA ILE A 47 2.08 8.07 19.08
C ILE A 47 1.14 7.70 20.23
N ALA A 48 1.65 7.29 21.40
CA ALA A 48 0.82 7.06 22.59
C ALA A 48 0.09 8.35 23.01
N GLU A 49 0.80 9.47 23.07
CA GLU A 49 0.25 10.80 23.37
C GLU A 49 -0.77 11.25 22.31
N PHE A 50 -0.44 11.06 21.02
CA PHE A 50 -1.37 11.36 19.92
C PHE A 50 -2.66 10.54 20.02
N LEU A 51 -2.58 9.23 20.26
CA LEU A 51 -3.76 8.37 20.39
C LEU A 51 -4.63 8.78 21.57
N ASN A 52 -4.02 9.13 22.71
CA ASN A 52 -4.76 9.64 23.87
C ASN A 52 -5.45 10.97 23.56
N HIS A 53 -4.76 11.87 22.83
CA HIS A 53 -5.36 13.11 22.35
C HIS A 53 -6.57 12.84 21.43
N ALA A 54 -6.40 11.99 20.41
CA ALA A 54 -7.45 11.67 19.43
C ALA A 54 -8.68 10.99 20.07
N ARG A 55 -8.49 10.21 21.15
CA ARG A 55 -9.58 9.60 21.91
C ARG A 55 -10.38 10.60 22.75
N THR A 56 -9.82 11.76 23.06
CA THR A 56 -10.42 12.72 24.02
C THR A 56 -10.78 14.06 23.40
N LYS A 57 -10.16 14.42 22.26
CA LYS A 57 -10.32 15.72 21.60
C LYS A 57 -10.41 15.55 20.09
N ALA A 58 -11.31 16.32 19.49
CA ALA A 58 -11.43 16.42 18.04
C ALA A 58 -10.16 17.05 17.45
N ILE A 59 -9.65 16.45 16.37
CA ILE A 59 -8.48 16.93 15.62
C ILE A 59 -8.98 17.57 14.33
N ASP A 60 -8.49 18.77 14.03
CA ASP A 60 -8.73 19.41 12.74
C ASP A 60 -7.92 18.70 11.66
N VAL A 61 -8.61 18.15 10.66
CA VAL A 61 -8.03 17.35 9.57
C VAL A 61 -8.10 18.09 8.23
N ARG A 62 -8.36 19.40 8.22
CA ARG A 62 -8.43 20.19 6.97
C ARG A 62 -7.15 20.05 6.15
N MET A 63 -5.98 20.25 6.76
CA MET A 63 -4.69 20.12 6.06
C MET A 63 -4.48 18.72 5.49
N LEU A 64 -4.93 17.68 6.21
CA LEU A 64 -4.84 16.30 5.78
C LEU A 64 -5.73 16.04 4.56
N VAL A 65 -6.99 16.48 4.61
CA VAL A 65 -7.97 16.35 3.51
C VAL A 65 -7.51 17.13 2.28
N ASP A 66 -7.08 18.38 2.46
CA ASP A 66 -6.58 19.23 1.37
C ASP A 66 -5.38 18.58 0.69
N ARG A 67 -4.49 17.96 1.46
CA ARG A 67 -3.34 17.22 0.91
C ARG A 67 -3.76 16.00 0.12
N VAL A 68 -4.71 15.20 0.61
CA VAL A 68 -5.26 14.07 -0.15
C VAL A 68 -5.89 14.55 -1.46
N MET A 69 -6.68 15.63 -1.43
CA MET A 69 -7.26 16.21 -2.64
C MET A 69 -6.18 16.65 -3.63
N ALA A 70 -5.12 17.31 -3.17
CA ALA A 70 -4.00 17.71 -4.02
C ALA A 70 -3.32 16.49 -4.67
N ILE A 71 -3.04 15.44 -3.91
CA ILE A 71 -2.43 14.19 -4.42
C ILE A 71 -3.34 13.53 -5.47
N ILE A 72 -4.64 13.44 -5.21
CA ILE A 72 -5.62 12.89 -6.16
C ILE A 72 -5.62 13.66 -7.48
N LEU A 73 -5.44 14.98 -7.43
CA LEU A 73 -5.40 15.85 -8.62
C LEU A 73 -4.06 15.83 -9.35
N GLU A 74 -3.00 15.32 -8.72
CA GLU A 74 -1.69 15.11 -9.34
C GLU A 74 -1.61 13.76 -10.05
N ILE A 75 -2.27 12.73 -9.51
CA ILE A 75 -2.36 11.41 -10.14
C ILE A 75 -3.32 11.49 -11.33
N GLU A 76 -2.77 11.52 -12.55
CA GLU A 76 -3.52 11.74 -13.78
C GLU A 76 -4.71 10.79 -13.97
N PRO A 77 -4.61 9.47 -13.75
CA PRO A 77 -5.77 8.58 -13.85
C PRO A 77 -6.91 8.93 -12.90
N PHE A 78 -6.61 9.38 -11.67
CA PHE A 78 -7.63 9.86 -10.73
C PHE A 78 -8.26 11.16 -11.20
N ALA A 79 -7.45 12.15 -11.58
CA ALA A 79 -7.95 13.42 -12.09
C ALA A 79 -8.84 13.22 -13.33
N ASN A 80 -8.48 12.31 -14.24
CA ASN A 80 -9.30 11.99 -15.41
C ASN A 80 -10.61 11.30 -15.02
N LEU A 81 -10.58 10.35 -14.08
CA LEU A 81 -11.79 9.68 -13.57
C LEU A 81 -12.75 10.66 -12.92
N LEU A 82 -12.28 11.47 -11.97
CA LEU A 82 -13.13 12.40 -11.25
C LEU A 82 -13.66 13.51 -12.18
N GLY A 83 -12.83 13.98 -13.12
CA GLY A 83 -13.27 14.93 -14.14
C GLY A 83 -14.37 14.36 -15.03
N ARG A 84 -14.29 13.07 -15.39
CA ARG A 84 -15.31 12.36 -16.16
C ARG A 84 -16.60 12.11 -15.36
N ILE A 85 -16.49 11.79 -14.07
CA ILE A 85 -17.64 11.67 -13.16
C ILE A 85 -18.40 12.99 -13.09
N GLU A 86 -17.71 14.11 -12.96
CA GLU A 86 -18.32 15.44 -12.92
C GLU A 86 -18.92 15.84 -14.27
N GLU A 87 -18.20 15.60 -15.39
CA GLU A 87 -18.68 15.95 -16.73
C GLU A 87 -19.98 15.22 -17.08
N GLU A 88 -20.05 13.92 -16.81
CA GLU A 88 -21.18 13.06 -17.18
C GLU A 88 -22.22 12.91 -16.07
N GLN A 89 -22.01 13.61 -14.94
CA GLN A 89 -22.85 13.56 -13.75
C GLN A 89 -23.12 12.11 -13.31
N LEU A 90 -22.05 11.30 -13.24
CA LEU A 90 -22.16 9.87 -12.95
C LEU A 90 -22.54 9.56 -11.51
N ILE A 91 -22.40 10.55 -10.62
CA ILE A 91 -22.80 10.50 -9.22
C ILE A 91 -23.65 11.75 -8.95
N SER A 92 -24.92 11.54 -8.58
CA SER A 92 -25.82 12.65 -8.24
C SER A 92 -25.62 13.13 -6.80
N GLU A 93 -26.12 14.34 -6.48
CA GLU A 93 -26.14 14.89 -5.12
C GLU A 93 -26.80 13.94 -4.10
N LYS A 94 -27.89 13.29 -4.49
CA LYS A 94 -28.60 12.33 -3.64
C LYS A 94 -27.75 11.11 -3.33
N GLU A 95 -26.90 10.69 -4.25
CA GLU A 95 -25.96 9.59 -4.01
C GLU A 95 -24.82 10.05 -3.10
N LEU A 96 -24.29 11.27 -3.29
CA LEU A 96 -23.30 11.88 -2.40
C LEU A 96 -23.79 11.95 -0.95
N ASP A 97 -25.03 12.40 -0.75
CA ASP A 97 -25.63 12.49 0.60
C ASP A 97 -25.74 11.10 1.27
N LYS A 98 -25.99 10.04 0.49
CA LYS A 98 -26.05 8.66 1.01
C LYS A 98 -24.69 8.09 1.38
N VAL A 99 -23.62 8.47 0.69
CA VAL A 99 -22.25 7.99 0.99
C VAL A 99 -21.52 8.86 2.00
N LEU A 100 -22.04 10.05 2.31
CA LEU A 100 -21.41 10.99 3.24
C LEU A 100 -21.04 10.38 4.60
N PRO A 101 -21.87 9.53 5.25
CA PRO A 101 -21.46 8.87 6.49
C PRO A 101 -20.22 7.97 6.34
N VAL A 102 -20.09 7.30 5.19
CA VAL A 102 -18.93 6.45 4.88
C VAL A 102 -17.69 7.33 4.68
N ILE A 103 -17.81 8.45 3.96
CA ILE A 103 -16.71 9.39 3.75
C ILE A 103 -16.26 9.98 5.09
N ASN A 104 -17.19 10.37 5.97
CA ASN A 104 -16.85 10.89 7.31
C ASN A 104 -16.15 9.83 8.18
N LEU A 105 -16.54 8.55 8.09
CA LEU A 105 -15.79 7.47 8.71
C LEU A 105 -14.36 7.37 8.14
N GLN A 106 -14.23 7.44 6.81
CA GLN A 106 -12.94 7.40 6.13
C GLN A 106 -12.03 8.56 6.51
N VAL A 107 -12.57 9.76 6.77
CA VAL A 107 -11.81 10.92 7.29
C VAL A 107 -11.22 10.63 8.67
N ASN A 108 -11.98 9.99 9.57
CA ASN A 108 -11.48 9.58 10.88
C ASN A 108 -10.40 8.48 10.76
N LEU A 109 -10.61 7.50 9.88
CA LEU A 109 -9.63 6.45 9.59
C LEU A 109 -8.34 7.04 9.01
N LEU A 110 -8.45 8.00 8.08
CA LEU A 110 -7.33 8.68 7.46
C LEU A 110 -6.46 9.38 8.51
N CYS A 111 -7.05 10.04 9.51
CA CYS A 111 -6.32 10.65 10.61
C CYS A 111 -5.48 9.62 11.39
N LEU A 112 -6.07 8.49 11.76
CA LEU A 112 -5.36 7.43 12.47
C LEU A 112 -4.25 6.79 11.62
N PHE A 113 -4.55 6.46 10.36
CA PHE A 113 -3.62 5.76 9.50
C PHE A 113 -2.49 6.65 8.98
N GLU A 114 -2.71 7.96 8.82
CA GLU A 114 -1.61 8.90 8.61
C GLU A 114 -0.68 8.93 9.83
N ALA A 115 -1.23 9.02 11.05
CA ALA A 115 -0.42 9.01 12.25
C ALA A 115 0.39 7.71 12.40
N PHE A 116 -0.23 6.57 12.11
CA PHE A 116 0.47 5.28 12.11
C PHE A 116 1.52 5.20 11.01
N ALA A 117 1.22 5.60 9.78
CA ALA A 117 2.18 5.56 8.67
C ALA A 117 3.39 6.47 8.95
N ALA A 118 3.16 7.71 9.35
CA ALA A 118 4.21 8.67 9.71
C ALA A 118 5.07 8.16 10.88
N THR A 119 4.44 7.56 11.89
CA THR A 119 5.17 6.98 13.03
C THR A 119 5.95 5.72 12.63
N MET A 120 5.38 4.82 11.82
CA MET A 120 6.12 3.64 11.31
C MET A 120 7.29 4.07 10.43
N ALA A 121 7.17 5.16 9.67
CA ALA A 121 8.26 5.65 8.85
C ALA A 121 9.40 6.24 9.70
N ASN A 122 9.10 6.87 10.85
CA ASN A 122 10.06 7.70 11.59
C ASN A 122 10.48 7.16 12.97
N SER A 123 9.69 6.33 13.63
CA SER A 123 9.98 5.78 14.96
C SER A 123 11.02 4.66 14.91
N VAL A 124 11.80 4.53 15.99
CA VAL A 124 12.76 3.44 16.20
C VAL A 124 12.10 2.15 16.73
N SER A 125 10.91 2.24 17.33
CA SER A 125 10.24 1.12 18.02
C SER A 125 8.86 0.78 17.46
N PHE A 126 8.14 1.74 16.86
CA PHE A 126 6.72 1.55 16.55
C PHE A 126 6.42 0.43 15.55
N ASN A 127 7.32 0.16 14.58
CA ASN A 127 7.16 -1.01 13.70
C ASN A 127 7.21 -2.34 14.46
N GLU A 128 8.04 -2.42 15.51
CA GLU A 128 8.10 -3.59 16.38
C GLU A 128 6.83 -3.69 17.24
N ASP A 129 6.30 -2.57 17.74
CA ASP A 129 5.03 -2.52 18.47
C ASP A 129 3.87 -3.01 17.61
N VAL A 130 3.77 -2.54 16.37
CA VAL A 130 2.77 -2.98 15.39
C VAL A 130 2.94 -4.48 15.08
N TYR A 131 4.17 -4.95 14.91
CA TYR A 131 4.44 -6.38 14.70
C TYR A 131 3.95 -7.22 15.89
N LYS A 132 4.31 -6.84 17.13
CA LYS A 132 3.86 -7.51 18.35
C LYS A 132 2.33 -7.55 18.46
N LEU A 133 1.65 -6.43 18.19
CA LEU A 133 0.20 -6.34 18.18
C LEU A 133 -0.42 -7.34 17.20
N ILE A 134 0.04 -7.34 15.94
CA ILE A 134 -0.50 -8.22 14.90
C ILE A 134 -0.26 -9.70 15.24
N ILE A 135 0.94 -10.03 15.70
CA ILE A 135 1.28 -11.40 16.08
C ILE A 135 0.41 -11.90 17.24
N GLN A 136 0.11 -11.06 18.23
CA GLN A 136 -0.81 -11.40 19.31
C GLN A 136 -2.21 -11.71 18.77
N GLN A 137 -2.71 -10.90 17.82
CA GLN A 137 -4.02 -11.11 17.18
C GLN A 137 -4.10 -12.35 16.28
N ARG A 138 -2.96 -12.81 15.73
CA ARG A 138 -2.90 -14.03 14.91
C ARG A 138 -3.11 -15.31 15.73
N HIS A 139 -2.90 -15.25 17.05
CA HIS A 139 -3.07 -16.36 18.00
C HIS A 139 -2.35 -17.67 17.60
N THR A 140 -1.25 -17.60 16.85
CA THR A 140 -0.50 -18.80 16.43
C THR A 140 0.53 -19.22 17.49
N PRO A 141 0.75 -20.53 17.73
CA PRO A 141 1.82 -21.01 18.62
C PRO A 141 3.23 -20.71 18.09
N MET A 142 3.36 -20.33 16.80
CA MET A 142 4.65 -20.08 16.14
C MET A 142 4.67 -18.65 15.54
N PRO A 143 4.71 -17.61 16.38
CA PRO A 143 4.51 -16.21 15.99
C PRO A 143 5.47 -15.69 14.90
N GLY A 144 6.74 -16.09 14.95
CA GLY A 144 7.75 -15.69 13.97
C GLY A 144 7.87 -16.62 12.75
N ASN A 145 7.05 -17.67 12.66
CA ASN A 145 7.09 -18.64 11.57
C ASN A 145 5.90 -18.43 10.61
N PRO A 146 6.15 -18.08 9.34
CA PRO A 146 5.08 -17.83 8.38
C PRO A 146 4.23 -19.09 8.09
N LEU A 147 4.83 -20.29 8.08
CA LEU A 147 4.07 -21.54 7.96
C LEU A 147 3.24 -21.83 9.21
N GLY A 148 3.72 -21.37 10.36
CA GLY A 148 3.00 -21.44 11.62
C GLY A 148 1.64 -20.75 11.55
N TYR A 149 1.59 -19.57 10.93
CA TYR A 149 0.32 -18.89 10.71
C TYR A 149 -0.49 -19.53 9.58
N LEU A 150 0.14 -19.97 8.49
CA LEU A 150 -0.58 -20.63 7.38
C LEU A 150 -1.37 -21.86 7.84
N PHE A 151 -0.76 -22.74 8.65
CA PHE A 151 -1.36 -24.01 9.06
C PHE A 151 -2.10 -23.97 10.41
N PHE A 152 -1.76 -23.04 11.30
CA PHE A 152 -2.31 -22.98 12.67
C PHE A 152 -3.01 -21.65 12.99
N ASN A 153 -3.40 -20.85 11.99
CA ASN A 153 -4.26 -19.70 12.25
C ASN A 153 -5.65 -20.15 12.76
N HIS A 154 -6.29 -19.26 13.50
CA HIS A 154 -7.65 -19.46 14.00
C HIS A 154 -8.75 -19.14 12.96
N ARG A 155 -8.40 -18.46 11.86
CA ARG A 155 -9.31 -18.08 10.76
C ARG A 155 -9.55 -19.25 9.79
N LYS A 156 -10.19 -20.32 10.28
CA LYS A 156 -10.55 -21.49 9.43
C LYS A 156 -11.54 -21.17 8.30
N ASP A 157 -12.22 -20.03 8.39
CA ASP A 157 -13.16 -19.51 7.39
C ASP A 157 -12.48 -18.67 6.29
N ALA A 158 -11.22 -18.26 6.47
CA ALA A 158 -10.50 -17.48 5.47
C ALA A 158 -9.93 -18.39 4.37
N SER A 159 -9.99 -17.94 3.12
CA SER A 159 -9.34 -18.65 2.02
C SER A 159 -7.82 -18.67 2.21
N ALA A 160 -7.18 -19.76 1.77
CA ALA A 160 -5.72 -19.88 1.80
C ALA A 160 -5.02 -18.69 1.13
N PHE A 161 -5.62 -18.16 0.05
CA PHE A 161 -5.15 -16.96 -0.63
C PHE A 161 -5.12 -15.73 0.28
N LYS A 162 -6.21 -15.41 1.01
CA LYS A 162 -6.26 -14.26 1.93
C LYS A 162 -5.21 -14.41 3.04
N THR A 163 -5.02 -15.62 3.55
CA THR A 163 -4.00 -15.92 4.58
C THR A 163 -2.58 -15.75 4.01
N LEU A 164 -2.31 -16.25 2.80
CA LEU A 164 -1.01 -16.08 2.15
C LEU A 164 -0.69 -14.60 1.88
N LYS A 165 -1.67 -13.79 1.49
CA LYS A 165 -1.49 -12.35 1.25
C LYS A 165 -1.06 -11.58 2.50
N VAL A 166 -1.55 -11.94 3.69
CA VAL A 166 -1.10 -11.27 4.93
C VAL A 166 0.25 -11.79 5.43
N ILE A 167 0.64 -13.01 5.04
CA ILE A 167 1.97 -13.59 5.34
C ILE A 167 3.05 -13.03 4.40
N SER A 168 2.72 -12.77 3.14
CA SER A 168 3.70 -12.36 2.12
C SER A 168 4.36 -11.00 2.42
N VAL A 169 3.73 -10.19 3.26
CA VAL A 169 4.25 -8.87 3.70
C VAL A 169 5.05 -8.94 5.00
N ASP A 170 5.08 -10.09 5.70
CA ASP A 170 5.85 -10.26 6.94
C ASP A 170 7.35 -9.93 6.79
N PRO A 171 8.07 -10.39 5.73
CA PRO A 171 9.48 -10.08 5.56
C PRO A 171 9.79 -8.59 5.58
N ALA A 172 8.96 -7.81 4.89
CA ALA A 172 9.16 -6.38 4.79
C ALA A 172 8.94 -5.71 6.15
N GLN A 173 7.91 -6.14 6.91
CA GLN A 173 7.66 -5.62 8.25
C GLN A 173 8.79 -6.00 9.23
N THR A 174 9.25 -7.25 9.25
CA THR A 174 10.28 -7.68 10.20
C THR A 174 11.63 -7.05 9.87
N ALA A 175 11.99 -6.93 8.59
CA ALA A 175 13.17 -6.20 8.16
C ALA A 175 13.07 -4.71 8.51
N GLY A 176 11.93 -4.07 8.22
CA GLY A 176 11.69 -2.66 8.57
C GLY A 176 11.78 -2.38 10.07
N ALA A 177 11.12 -3.20 10.90
CA ALA A 177 11.20 -3.11 12.36
C ALA A 177 12.65 -3.25 12.85
N PHE A 178 13.40 -4.19 12.28
CA PHE A 178 14.81 -4.36 12.61
C PHE A 178 15.65 -3.14 12.20
N LEU A 179 15.49 -2.63 10.97
CA LEU A 179 16.21 -1.45 10.49
C LEU A 179 15.94 -0.20 11.32
N ARG A 180 14.69 0.00 11.77
CA ARG A 180 14.33 1.12 12.67
C ARG A 180 15.00 1.00 14.03
N ARG A 181 15.08 -0.20 14.58
CA ARG A 181 15.74 -0.48 15.86
C ARG A 181 17.26 -0.25 15.85
N LEU A 182 17.90 -0.33 14.67
CA LEU A 182 19.33 -0.04 14.52
C LEU A 182 19.65 1.44 14.69
N ASP A 183 18.66 2.33 14.63
CA ASP A 183 18.80 3.71 15.11
C ASP A 183 19.94 4.47 14.42
N GLY A 184 20.05 4.23 13.10
CA GLY A 184 21.06 4.81 12.23
C GLY A 184 22.42 4.10 12.23
N ASN A 185 22.63 3.08 13.06
CA ASN A 185 23.91 2.36 13.14
C ASN A 185 24.11 1.42 11.94
N GLN A 186 25.17 1.69 11.16
CA GLN A 186 25.52 0.94 9.95
C GLN A 186 26.70 -0.04 10.15
N ASP A 187 27.25 -0.18 11.37
CA ASP A 187 28.36 -1.10 11.64
C ASP A 187 27.94 -2.57 11.40
N PRO A 188 28.58 -3.29 10.46
CA PRO A 188 28.24 -4.67 10.15
C PRO A 188 28.33 -5.61 11.36
N SER A 189 29.26 -5.36 12.28
CA SER A 189 29.47 -6.23 13.45
C SER A 189 28.32 -6.09 14.45
N PHE A 190 27.93 -4.84 14.74
CA PHE A 190 26.75 -4.49 15.53
C PHE A 190 25.47 -5.06 14.92
N ILE A 191 25.26 -4.84 13.62
CA ILE A 191 24.06 -5.33 12.89
C ILE A 191 23.93 -6.84 13.00
N LYS A 192 25.02 -7.59 12.80
CA LYS A 192 24.99 -9.06 12.90
C LYS A 192 24.61 -9.53 14.31
N GLN A 193 25.11 -8.85 15.34
CA GLN A 193 24.78 -9.17 16.73
C GLN A 193 23.32 -8.86 17.04
N GLU A 194 22.83 -7.67 16.67
CA GLU A 194 21.45 -7.25 16.91
C GLU A 194 20.46 -8.09 16.10
N ALA A 195 20.79 -8.47 14.86
CA ALA A 195 19.95 -9.36 14.05
C ALA A 195 19.73 -10.71 14.76
N LYS A 196 20.79 -11.29 15.34
CA LYS A 196 20.68 -12.54 16.11
C LYS A 196 19.77 -12.36 17.33
N LYS A 197 19.90 -11.25 18.06
CA LYS A 197 19.03 -10.94 19.21
C LYS A 197 17.58 -10.79 18.77
N PHE A 198 17.32 -10.04 17.70
CA PHE A 198 15.98 -9.79 17.16
C PHE A 198 15.31 -11.07 16.68
N ILE A 199 16.02 -11.90 15.90
CA ILE A 199 15.54 -13.21 15.42
C ILE A 199 15.16 -14.11 16.59
N ASN A 200 16.01 -14.20 17.61
CA ASN A 200 15.75 -15.04 18.78
C ASN A 200 14.58 -14.51 19.62
N HIS A 201 14.52 -13.19 19.84
CA HIS A 201 13.47 -12.56 20.63
C HIS A 201 12.08 -12.77 20.01
N HIS A 202 11.97 -12.58 18.69
CA HIS A 202 10.72 -12.73 17.94
C HIS A 202 10.50 -14.14 17.37
N LYS A 203 11.41 -15.09 17.65
CA LYS A 203 11.38 -16.47 17.14
C LYS A 203 11.20 -16.54 15.61
N LEU A 204 11.88 -15.64 14.88
CA LEU A 204 11.74 -15.53 13.43
C LEU A 204 12.29 -16.76 12.73
N ALA A 205 11.54 -17.29 11.76
CA ALA A 205 11.92 -18.48 11.01
C ALA A 205 11.74 -18.29 9.49
N LEU A 206 12.31 -19.22 8.72
CA LEU A 206 12.22 -19.25 7.26
C LEU A 206 12.60 -17.91 6.62
N TRP A 207 11.74 -17.34 5.78
CA TRP A 207 12.00 -16.06 5.12
C TRP A 207 11.88 -14.86 6.06
N ASN A 208 11.14 -14.96 7.17
CA ASN A 208 11.02 -13.87 8.16
C ASN A 208 12.34 -13.60 8.91
N LYS A 209 13.31 -14.53 8.88
CA LYS A 209 14.64 -14.34 9.48
C LYS A 209 15.62 -13.55 8.58
N LYS A 210 15.26 -13.32 7.31
CA LYS A 210 16.08 -12.55 6.35
C LYS A 210 15.87 -11.04 6.58
N ILE A 211 16.32 -10.55 7.74
CA ILE A 211 16.11 -9.15 8.19
C ILE A 211 17.35 -8.27 8.03
N SER A 212 18.54 -8.88 7.95
CA SER A 212 19.78 -8.11 7.85
C SER A 212 19.85 -7.40 6.51
N PRO A 213 20.17 -6.09 6.49
CA PRO A 213 20.47 -5.41 5.23
C PRO A 213 21.68 -6.09 4.57
N LYS A 214 21.77 -5.91 3.24
CA LYS A 214 22.97 -6.28 2.48
C LYS A 214 24.07 -5.26 2.78
N GLU A 215 24.47 -4.48 1.78
CA GLU A 215 25.40 -3.36 1.93
C GLU A 215 24.63 -2.04 1.86
N PHE A 216 25.06 -1.07 2.67
CA PHE A 216 24.49 0.27 2.63
C PHE A 216 25.01 1.03 1.42
N ASN A 217 24.14 1.86 0.84
CA ASN A 217 24.41 2.69 -0.34
C ASN A 217 24.75 1.91 -1.62
N GLN A 218 24.62 0.59 -1.63
CA GLN A 218 24.75 -0.23 -2.82
C GLN A 218 23.37 -0.59 -3.37
N GLU A 219 23.22 -0.54 -4.69
CA GLU A 219 21.98 -0.90 -5.37
C GLU A 219 21.85 -2.41 -5.58
N TYR A 220 20.63 -2.93 -5.46
CA TYR A 220 20.28 -4.32 -5.76
C TYR A 220 18.85 -4.44 -6.30
N SER A 221 18.62 -5.40 -7.20
CA SER A 221 17.35 -5.56 -7.93
C SER A 221 16.42 -6.66 -7.39
N GLU A 222 16.80 -7.38 -6.33
CA GLU A 222 16.03 -8.55 -5.85
C GLU A 222 14.55 -8.25 -5.52
N SER A 223 14.25 -7.06 -4.98
CA SER A 223 12.85 -6.77 -4.60
C SER A 223 11.93 -6.57 -5.82
N VAL A 224 12.46 -6.21 -7.00
CA VAL A 224 11.68 -6.01 -8.22
C VAL A 224 10.87 -7.25 -8.55
N LYS A 225 11.48 -8.43 -8.43
CA LYS A 225 10.84 -9.73 -8.70
C LYS A 225 9.65 -9.98 -7.78
N ASN A 226 9.78 -9.61 -6.51
CA ASN A 226 8.69 -9.75 -5.54
C ASN A 226 7.55 -8.78 -5.87
N VAL A 227 7.87 -7.56 -6.28
CA VAL A 227 6.88 -6.55 -6.66
C VAL A 227 6.17 -6.97 -7.95
N ALA A 228 6.91 -7.43 -8.97
CA ALA A 228 6.39 -7.90 -10.24
C ALA A 228 5.41 -9.07 -10.03
N PHE A 229 5.80 -10.05 -9.22
CA PHE A 229 4.95 -11.18 -8.89
C PHE A 229 3.68 -10.74 -8.13
N ASN A 230 3.78 -9.81 -7.18
CA ASN A 230 2.60 -9.26 -6.50
C ASN A 230 1.65 -8.52 -7.46
N ILE A 231 2.19 -7.80 -8.45
CA ILE A 231 1.39 -7.14 -9.49
C ILE A 231 0.71 -8.19 -10.38
N LEU A 232 1.44 -9.23 -10.78
CA LEU A 232 0.94 -10.33 -11.60
C LEU A 232 -0.26 -11.03 -10.93
N GLU A 233 -0.14 -11.37 -9.65
CA GLU A 233 -1.22 -12.02 -8.90
C GLU A 233 -2.50 -11.17 -8.86
N ALA A 234 -2.37 -9.86 -8.60
CA ALA A 234 -3.52 -8.95 -8.57
C ALA A 234 -4.09 -8.69 -9.98
N THR A 235 -3.22 -8.67 -11.01
CA THR A 235 -3.61 -8.53 -12.42
C THR A 235 -4.42 -9.73 -12.90
N ALA A 236 -4.01 -10.94 -12.52
CA ALA A 236 -4.74 -12.16 -12.85
C ALA A 236 -6.11 -12.22 -12.18
N GLU A 237 -6.22 -11.75 -10.94
CA GLU A 237 -7.49 -11.64 -10.22
C GLU A 237 -8.43 -10.60 -10.86
N ASP A 238 -7.90 -9.46 -11.30
CA ASP A 238 -8.66 -8.47 -12.08
C ASP A 238 -9.17 -9.07 -13.40
N ALA A 239 -8.31 -9.80 -14.11
CA ALA A 239 -8.68 -10.49 -15.33
C ALA A 239 -9.81 -11.50 -15.10
N HIS A 240 -9.73 -12.28 -14.01
CA HIS A 240 -10.77 -13.23 -13.61
C HIS A 240 -12.12 -12.56 -13.34
N HIS A 241 -12.12 -11.35 -12.74
CA HIS A 241 -13.31 -10.56 -12.45
C HIS A 241 -13.74 -9.62 -13.60
N GLY A 242 -13.24 -9.86 -14.83
CA GLY A 242 -13.63 -9.10 -16.01
C GLY A 242 -13.16 -7.65 -16.03
N ALA A 243 -12.14 -7.29 -15.24
CA ALA A 243 -11.52 -5.96 -15.23
C ALA A 243 -10.40 -5.83 -16.27
N TYR A 244 -10.69 -6.16 -17.53
CA TYR A 244 -9.68 -6.31 -18.59
C TYR A 244 -8.74 -5.11 -18.73
N ALA A 245 -9.27 -3.88 -18.85
CA ALA A 245 -8.44 -2.69 -19.02
C ALA A 245 -7.48 -2.45 -17.84
N ASN A 246 -7.95 -2.68 -16.60
CA ASN A 246 -7.08 -2.58 -15.43
C ASN A 246 -6.03 -3.68 -15.40
N ALA A 247 -6.38 -4.90 -15.83
CA ALA A 247 -5.43 -5.99 -15.96
C ALA A 247 -4.33 -5.67 -17.00
N CYS A 248 -4.69 -5.11 -18.16
CA CYS A 248 -3.72 -4.63 -19.14
C CYS A 248 -2.74 -3.62 -18.55
N SER A 249 -3.22 -2.66 -17.74
CA SER A 249 -2.35 -1.70 -17.07
C SER A 249 -1.41 -2.33 -16.04
N GLY A 250 -1.83 -3.41 -15.37
CA GLY A 250 -0.97 -4.19 -14.49
C GLY A 250 0.18 -4.87 -15.25
N CYS A 251 -0.08 -5.40 -16.44
CA CYS A 251 0.97 -5.90 -17.34
C CYS A 251 1.92 -4.78 -17.79
N GLY A 252 1.41 -3.58 -18.06
CA GLY A 252 2.23 -2.41 -18.38
C GLY A 252 3.15 -1.99 -17.23
N LEU A 253 2.66 -2.00 -15.98
CA LEU A 253 3.47 -1.73 -14.79
C LEU A 253 4.64 -2.72 -14.63
N ILE A 254 4.40 -4.00 -14.90
CA ILE A 254 5.43 -5.04 -14.85
C ILE A 254 6.47 -4.79 -15.94
N ALA A 255 6.02 -4.56 -17.17
CA ALA A 255 6.91 -4.33 -18.30
C ALA A 255 7.80 -3.11 -18.11
N ASP A 256 7.23 -2.00 -17.65
CA ASP A 256 7.99 -0.80 -17.38
C ASP A 256 9.05 -1.02 -16.30
N MET A 257 8.65 -1.62 -15.16
CA MET A 257 9.57 -1.86 -14.05
C MET A 257 10.71 -2.83 -14.39
N GLU A 258 10.42 -3.91 -15.14
CA GLU A 258 11.44 -4.87 -15.56
C GLU A 258 12.40 -4.25 -16.59
N ALA A 259 11.89 -3.46 -17.55
CA ALA A 259 12.71 -2.79 -18.57
C ALA A 259 13.59 -1.67 -18.00
N GLN A 260 13.05 -0.86 -17.08
CA GLN A 260 13.81 0.22 -16.43
C GLN A 260 14.87 -0.29 -15.44
N GLY A 261 14.86 -1.60 -15.11
CA GLY A 261 15.84 -2.18 -14.21
C GLY A 261 15.83 -1.55 -12.82
N TYR A 262 14.63 -1.22 -12.30
CA TYR A 262 14.49 -0.62 -10.98
C TYR A 262 15.25 -1.41 -9.90
N SER A 263 15.63 -0.70 -8.85
CA SER A 263 16.53 -1.26 -7.85
C SER A 263 16.15 -0.79 -6.45
N ASN A 264 16.93 -1.18 -5.46
CA ASN A 264 16.76 -0.80 -4.08
C ASN A 264 18.11 -0.46 -3.49
N ARG A 265 18.11 0.29 -2.40
CA ARG A 265 19.30 0.49 -1.58
C ARG A 265 18.94 0.70 -0.12
N TYR A 266 19.81 0.25 0.77
CA TYR A 266 19.73 0.59 2.19
C TYR A 266 20.46 1.89 2.45
N VAL A 267 19.80 2.86 3.08
CA VAL A 267 20.37 4.18 3.36
C VAL A 267 19.92 4.71 4.72
N SER A 268 20.64 5.69 5.26
CA SER A 268 20.20 6.44 6.45
C SER A 268 19.44 7.71 6.05
N ARG A 269 18.35 8.01 6.75
CA ARG A 269 17.52 9.21 6.55
C ARG A 269 17.18 9.85 7.89
N GLU A 270 17.22 11.17 7.95
CA GLU A 270 16.85 11.95 9.14
C GLU A 270 15.33 12.02 9.35
N MET A 271 14.55 12.21 8.28
CA MET A 271 13.08 12.14 8.32
C MET A 271 12.49 11.54 7.05
N ILE A 272 11.34 10.89 7.14
CA ILE A 272 10.52 10.47 6.00
C ILE A 272 9.18 11.19 6.13
N LEU A 273 8.85 12.00 5.14
CA LEU A 273 7.61 12.77 5.04
C LEU A 273 7.06 12.66 3.61
N PRO A 274 5.78 13.04 3.38
CA PRO A 274 5.29 13.24 2.04
C PRO A 274 6.18 14.21 1.24
N GLN A 275 6.25 14.01 -0.07
CA GLN A 275 7.14 14.72 -0.97
C GLN A 275 6.89 16.23 -0.92
N GLY A 276 7.96 16.99 -0.62
CA GLY A 276 7.92 18.45 -0.54
C GLY A 276 7.50 18.99 0.84
N ASP A 277 7.10 18.13 1.77
CA ASP A 277 6.74 18.54 3.12
C ASP A 277 7.98 18.60 4.01
N ASN A 278 7.96 19.50 4.99
CA ASN A 278 8.99 19.64 6.01
C ASN A 278 8.35 19.49 7.40
N PRO A 279 9.09 19.02 8.41
CA PRO A 279 8.56 19.00 9.76
C PRO A 279 8.23 20.41 10.24
N GLY A 280 7.16 20.52 11.01
CA GLY A 280 6.86 21.75 11.75
C GLY A 280 7.82 21.99 12.92
N PRO A 281 7.59 23.07 13.70
CA PRO A 281 8.33 23.33 14.93
C PRO A 281 8.32 22.11 15.87
N ASP A 282 9.40 21.89 16.62
CA ASP A 282 9.55 20.74 17.54
C ASP A 282 9.31 19.37 16.87
N CYS A 283 9.64 19.26 15.58
CA CYS A 283 9.48 18.04 14.78
C CYS A 283 8.02 17.55 14.70
N THR A 284 7.03 18.44 14.74
CA THR A 284 5.62 18.07 14.55
C THR A 284 5.34 17.65 13.10
N HIS A 285 4.42 16.70 12.93
CA HIS A 285 3.95 16.29 11.61
C HIS A 285 3.20 17.42 10.90
N PRO A 286 3.52 17.76 9.64
CA PRO A 286 2.95 18.93 8.96
C PRO A 286 1.44 18.85 8.74
N LEU A 287 0.90 17.65 8.54
CA LEU A 287 -0.54 17.44 8.31
C LEU A 287 -1.31 17.12 9.61
N LEU A 288 -0.60 16.79 10.70
CA LEU A 288 -1.17 16.42 11.99
C LEU A 288 -0.29 17.03 13.10
N PRO A 289 -0.40 18.35 13.37
CA PRO A 289 0.52 19.05 14.28
C PRO A 289 0.54 18.50 15.73
N GLN A 290 -0.49 17.75 16.12
CA GLN A 290 -0.58 17.07 17.42
C GLN A 290 0.33 15.82 17.50
N LEU A 291 0.85 15.33 16.38
CA LEU A 291 1.79 14.22 16.32
C LEU A 291 3.22 14.74 16.25
N LYS A 292 4.08 14.31 17.18
CA LYS A 292 5.52 14.57 17.12
C LYS A 292 6.25 13.42 16.42
N LEU A 293 7.19 13.77 15.57
CA LEU A 293 8.03 12.81 14.85
C LEU A 293 9.35 12.62 15.58
N ASN A 294 9.91 11.42 15.47
CA ASN A 294 11.23 11.12 16.00
C ASN A 294 12.29 11.71 15.03
N PRO A 295 13.16 12.63 15.49
CA PRO A 295 14.16 13.27 14.64
C PRO A 295 15.41 12.42 14.42
N ARG A 296 15.52 11.25 15.06
CA ARG A 296 16.72 10.43 14.99
C ARG A 296 16.85 9.79 13.60
N PRO A 297 18.09 9.58 13.12
CA PRO A 297 18.32 8.87 11.87
C PRO A 297 17.71 7.47 11.90
N LYS A 298 17.09 7.06 10.80
CA LYS A 298 16.65 5.68 10.60
C LYS A 298 17.25 5.09 9.33
N LEU A 299 17.51 3.80 9.40
CA LEU A 299 17.87 3.01 8.25
C LEU A 299 16.60 2.59 7.53
N VAL A 300 16.61 2.75 6.21
CA VAL A 300 15.44 2.55 5.34
C VAL A 300 15.86 1.75 4.11
N CYS A 301 14.92 1.02 3.53
CA CYS A 301 15.08 0.39 2.22
C CYS A 301 14.41 1.28 1.16
N GLU A 302 15.18 2.07 0.42
CA GLU A 302 14.64 2.84 -0.69
C GLU A 302 14.38 1.94 -1.89
N PHE A 303 13.25 2.14 -2.56
CA PHE A 303 12.93 1.53 -3.85
C PHE A 303 13.08 2.57 -4.94
N LEU A 304 14.08 2.38 -5.82
CA LEU A 304 14.49 3.36 -6.82
C LEU A 304 13.55 3.28 -8.02
N ILE A 305 12.43 4.01 -7.91
CA ILE A 305 11.38 4.13 -8.92
C ILE A 305 11.10 5.59 -9.24
N ASP A 306 10.52 5.85 -10.39
CA ASP A 306 10.02 7.17 -10.74
C ASP A 306 8.55 7.39 -10.33
N LYS A 307 8.15 8.66 -10.43
CA LYS A 307 6.83 9.13 -10.04
C LYS A 307 5.73 8.64 -10.97
N LEU A 308 6.00 8.47 -12.26
CA LEU A 308 4.99 8.05 -13.23
C LEU A 308 4.54 6.62 -12.93
N TRP A 309 5.50 5.73 -12.64
CA TRP A 309 5.20 4.37 -12.22
C TRP A 309 4.44 4.33 -10.89
N GLN A 310 4.87 5.12 -9.89
CA GLN A 310 4.16 5.24 -8.60
C GLN A 310 2.70 5.68 -8.77
N ASP A 311 2.44 6.64 -9.66
CA ASP A 311 1.10 7.18 -9.90
C ASP A 311 0.18 6.16 -10.55
N LEU A 312 0.69 5.45 -11.56
CA LEU A 312 -0.04 4.35 -12.17
C LEU A 312 -0.31 3.25 -11.14
N TYR A 313 0.70 2.84 -10.37
CA TYR A 313 0.57 1.80 -9.35
C TYR A 313 -0.50 2.19 -8.31
N THR A 314 -0.48 3.44 -7.85
CA THR A 314 -1.44 3.94 -6.85
C THR A 314 -2.87 3.88 -7.38
N SER A 315 -3.10 4.33 -8.61
CA SER A 315 -4.43 4.28 -9.23
C SER A 315 -4.89 2.85 -9.55
N TRP A 316 -4.01 2.05 -10.16
CA TRP A 316 -4.27 0.65 -10.49
C TRP A 316 -4.57 -0.19 -9.25
N ASN A 317 -3.80 -0.02 -8.16
CA ASN A 317 -4.04 -0.78 -6.94
C ASN A 317 -5.28 -0.31 -6.20
N SER A 318 -5.64 0.98 -6.32
CA SER A 318 -6.88 1.51 -5.74
C SER A 318 -8.10 0.95 -6.46
N TYR A 319 -8.02 0.80 -7.79
CA TYR A 319 -9.04 0.11 -8.59
C TYR A 319 -9.23 -1.32 -8.10
N PHE A 320 -8.13 -2.07 -8.03
CA PHE A 320 -8.12 -3.47 -7.62
C PHE A 320 -8.77 -3.67 -6.25
N VAL A 321 -8.43 -2.82 -5.28
CA VAL A 321 -9.00 -2.88 -3.93
C VAL A 321 -10.49 -2.52 -3.93
N ALA A 322 -10.89 -1.46 -4.63
CA ALA A 322 -12.28 -1.03 -4.71
C ALA A 322 -13.19 -2.06 -5.38
N LYS A 323 -12.69 -2.75 -6.41
CA LYS A 323 -13.48 -3.70 -7.20
C LYS A 323 -13.54 -5.08 -6.55
N ASN A 324 -12.41 -5.60 -6.07
CA ASN A 324 -12.28 -7.02 -5.71
C ASN A 324 -12.21 -7.28 -4.19
N PHE A 325 -11.94 -6.26 -3.36
CA PHE A 325 -11.74 -6.44 -1.92
C PHE A 325 -12.73 -5.67 -1.08
N ASP A 326 -12.45 -4.40 -0.83
CA ASP A 326 -13.15 -3.60 0.17
C ASP A 326 -13.05 -2.11 -0.18
N PRO A 327 -14.17 -1.45 -0.49
CA PRO A 327 -14.18 -0.07 -0.92
C PRO A 327 -14.17 0.94 0.25
N VAL A 328 -14.22 0.48 1.50
CA VAL A 328 -14.36 1.39 2.67
C VAL A 328 -13.08 1.50 3.47
N PHE A 329 -12.56 0.39 3.98
CA PHE A 329 -11.45 0.35 4.92
C PHE A 329 -10.10 0.17 4.20
N LEU A 330 -9.93 -0.90 3.42
CA LEU A 330 -8.63 -1.25 2.82
C LEU A 330 -8.16 -0.25 1.77
N ILE A 331 -9.07 0.45 1.09
CA ILE A 331 -8.69 1.46 0.10
C ILE A 331 -7.92 2.63 0.71
N ILE A 332 -8.18 2.96 1.98
CA ILE A 332 -7.55 4.10 2.66
C ILE A 332 -6.03 3.96 2.71
N LYS A 333 -5.48 2.74 2.75
CA LYS A 333 -4.03 2.50 2.73
C LYS A 333 -3.31 3.14 1.52
N LEU A 334 -4.04 3.38 0.43
CA LEU A 334 -3.52 3.95 -0.82
C LEU A 334 -3.82 5.44 -0.95
N LEU A 335 -4.53 6.03 0.01
CA LEU A 335 -4.90 7.45 0.02
C LEU A 335 -4.22 8.22 1.16
N VAL A 336 -3.70 7.53 2.18
CA VAL A 336 -2.89 8.11 3.27
C VAL A 336 -1.72 8.92 2.69
N PRO A 337 -1.60 10.24 2.96
CA PRO A 337 -0.57 11.10 2.37
C PRO A 337 0.87 10.63 2.55
N SER A 338 1.22 10.05 3.71
CA SER A 338 2.52 9.43 3.95
C SER A 338 2.83 8.25 3.01
N VAL A 339 1.84 7.73 2.29
CA VAL A 339 1.98 6.70 1.26
C VAL A 339 1.74 7.28 -0.14
N SER A 340 0.55 7.82 -0.40
CA SER A 340 0.13 8.28 -1.73
C SER A 340 0.90 9.51 -2.22
N GLY A 341 1.32 10.37 -1.28
CA GLY A 341 2.16 11.53 -1.53
C GLY A 341 3.63 11.31 -1.17
N ALA A 342 4.06 10.07 -0.90
CA ALA A 342 5.45 9.78 -0.56
C ALA A 342 6.38 10.14 -1.73
N ASN A 343 7.62 10.52 -1.40
CA ASN A 343 8.69 10.50 -2.39
C ASN A 343 8.78 9.07 -2.99
N PRO A 344 8.95 8.91 -4.32
CA PRO A 344 9.02 7.60 -4.97
C PRO A 344 9.96 6.61 -4.28
N LEU A 345 11.10 7.10 -3.77
CA LEU A 345 12.10 6.28 -3.06
C LEU A 345 11.55 5.62 -1.79
N HIS A 346 10.55 6.20 -1.14
CA HIS A 346 9.98 5.73 0.12
C HIS A 346 8.59 5.11 -0.05
N PHE A 347 8.03 5.16 -1.26
CA PHE A 347 6.66 4.73 -1.54
C PHE A 347 6.40 3.27 -1.14
N LEU A 348 7.23 2.32 -1.60
CA LEU A 348 6.97 0.90 -1.32
C LEU A 348 7.14 0.53 0.15
N GLU A 349 8.15 1.09 0.84
CA GLU A 349 8.41 0.80 2.25
C GLU A 349 7.25 1.30 3.13
N THR A 350 6.85 2.56 2.98
CA THR A 350 5.72 3.14 3.73
C THR A 350 4.42 2.40 3.42
N ARG A 351 4.18 2.10 2.14
CA ARG A 351 3.00 1.34 1.71
C ARG A 351 2.97 -0.06 2.31
N VAL A 352 4.08 -0.80 2.33
CA VAL A 352 4.09 -2.19 2.82
C VAL A 352 3.91 -2.25 4.34
N PHE A 353 4.43 -1.29 5.10
CA PHE A 353 4.13 -1.18 6.53
C PHE A 353 2.64 -0.95 6.78
N LEU A 354 2.04 -0.01 6.05
CA LEU A 354 0.61 0.27 6.20
C LEU A 354 -0.25 -0.91 5.71
N LEU A 355 0.16 -1.60 4.65
CA LEU A 355 -0.48 -2.84 4.20
C LEU A 355 -0.36 -3.95 5.24
N PHE A 356 0.80 -4.10 5.89
CA PHE A 356 0.98 -5.06 6.97
C PHE A 356 -0.03 -4.79 8.09
N LEU A 357 -0.10 -3.54 8.58
CA LEU A 357 -1.06 -3.15 9.62
C LEU A 357 -2.51 -3.37 9.17
N MET A 358 -2.94 -2.69 8.12
CA MET A 358 -4.35 -2.68 7.71
C MET A 358 -4.82 -4.03 7.17
N GLY A 359 -3.97 -4.73 6.40
CA GLY A 359 -4.28 -6.06 5.88
C GLY A 359 -4.45 -7.10 7.00
N ASN A 360 -3.57 -7.07 8.01
CA ASN A 360 -3.72 -7.95 9.16
C ASN A 360 -4.88 -7.55 10.07
N LEU A 361 -5.16 -6.26 10.27
CA LEU A 361 -6.35 -5.85 11.03
C LEU A 361 -7.62 -6.31 10.31
N PHE A 362 -7.73 -6.04 9.01
CA PHE A 362 -8.86 -6.48 8.18
C PHE A 362 -9.08 -7.99 8.26
N HIS A 363 -8.01 -8.77 8.08
CA HIS A 363 -8.07 -10.22 8.09
C HIS A 363 -8.26 -10.80 9.50
N ASN A 364 -7.53 -10.39 10.53
CA ASN A 364 -7.61 -11.03 11.85
C ASN A 364 -8.83 -10.58 12.64
N ARG A 365 -9.28 -9.33 12.46
CA ARG A 365 -10.47 -8.78 13.16
C ARG A 365 -11.77 -9.00 12.40
N ARG A 366 -11.74 -9.68 11.24
CA ARG A 366 -12.91 -9.95 10.38
C ARG A 366 -13.67 -8.67 10.05
N LEU A 367 -12.97 -7.59 9.70
CA LEU A 367 -13.60 -6.28 9.47
C LEU A 367 -14.59 -6.34 8.31
N ASP A 368 -14.38 -7.26 7.36
CA ASP A 368 -15.31 -7.63 6.30
C ASP A 368 -16.65 -8.17 6.77
N SER A 369 -16.83 -8.46 8.06
CA SER A 369 -18.08 -8.90 8.67
C SER A 369 -18.68 -7.88 9.66
N ILE A 370 -18.02 -6.74 9.86
CA ILE A 370 -18.44 -5.72 10.83
C ILE A 370 -19.21 -4.61 10.09
N PRO A 371 -20.51 -4.41 10.35
CA PRO A 371 -21.32 -3.41 9.65
C PRO A 371 -20.77 -1.98 9.72
N PHE A 372 -20.01 -1.66 10.79
CA PHE A 372 -19.36 -0.36 10.95
C PHE A 372 -18.37 -0.04 9.81
N PHE A 373 -17.69 -1.04 9.25
CA PHE A 373 -16.72 -0.88 8.17
C PHE A 373 -17.27 -1.26 6.80
N GLN A 374 -18.56 -1.55 6.69
CA GLN A 374 -19.20 -1.91 5.42
C GLN A 374 -20.01 -0.75 4.88
N SER A 375 -19.96 -0.55 3.56
CA SER A 375 -20.94 0.27 2.85
C SER A 375 -21.96 -0.64 2.19
N ALA A 376 -23.22 -0.53 2.60
CA ALA A 376 -24.34 -1.15 1.88
C ALA A 376 -24.68 -0.39 0.59
N TYR A 377 -24.16 0.83 0.42
CA TYR A 377 -24.48 1.67 -0.72
C TYR A 377 -23.66 1.30 -1.96
N LYS A 378 -24.35 1.22 -3.11
CA LYS A 378 -23.74 1.05 -4.43
C LYS A 378 -24.21 2.20 -5.31
N PHE A 379 -23.26 2.86 -5.99
CA PHE A 379 -23.58 3.88 -6.98
C PHE A 379 -24.39 3.30 -8.14
N GLU A 380 -25.37 4.06 -8.62
CA GLU A 380 -26.24 3.63 -9.71
C GLU A 380 -25.43 3.30 -10.98
N ARG A 381 -24.39 4.10 -11.26
CA ARG A 381 -23.50 3.94 -12.41
C ARG A 381 -22.16 3.29 -12.06
N LYS A 382 -22.09 2.47 -11.00
CA LYS A 382 -20.86 1.81 -10.52
C LYS A 382 -20.06 1.15 -11.66
N GLU A 383 -20.70 0.31 -12.48
CA GLU A 383 -20.00 -0.43 -13.55
C GLU A 383 -19.40 0.50 -14.62
N GLN A 384 -20.08 1.60 -14.95
CA GLN A 384 -19.56 2.60 -15.88
C GLN A 384 -18.33 3.31 -15.29
N ILE A 385 -18.37 3.66 -13.99
CA ILE A 385 -17.23 4.28 -13.28
C ILE A 385 -16.03 3.34 -13.29
N PHE A 386 -16.21 2.05 -12.97
CA PHE A 386 -15.14 1.05 -13.04
C PHE A 386 -14.68 0.75 -14.47
N LYS A 387 -15.53 0.88 -15.49
CA LYS A 387 -15.07 0.78 -16.87
C LYS A 387 -14.10 1.93 -17.20
N LEU A 388 -14.53 3.16 -16.96
CA LEU A 388 -13.75 4.38 -17.23
C LEU A 388 -12.42 4.40 -16.47
N TRP A 389 -12.43 4.03 -15.19
CA TRP A 389 -11.20 4.00 -14.38
C TRP A 389 -10.18 3.00 -14.95
N GLY A 390 -10.62 1.81 -15.35
CA GLY A 390 -9.75 0.83 -16.00
C GLY A 390 -9.17 1.34 -17.32
N GLU A 391 -9.98 2.01 -18.15
CA GLU A 391 -9.56 2.61 -19.42
C GLU A 391 -8.55 3.76 -19.22
N PHE A 392 -8.71 4.58 -18.18
CA PHE A 392 -7.73 5.61 -17.84
C PHE A 392 -6.42 5.02 -17.32
N ASN A 393 -6.46 3.98 -16.49
CA ASN A 393 -5.26 3.27 -16.06
C ASN A 393 -4.53 2.64 -17.25
N GLN A 394 -5.26 2.00 -18.17
CA GLN A 394 -4.70 1.43 -19.39
C GLN A 394 -4.05 2.50 -20.27
N SER A 395 -4.74 3.60 -20.53
CA SER A 395 -4.22 4.69 -21.36
C SER A 395 -2.96 5.32 -20.75
N TYR A 396 -2.91 5.44 -19.42
CA TYR A 396 -1.74 5.92 -18.71
C TYR A 396 -0.58 4.92 -18.75
N ALA A 397 -0.85 3.62 -18.69
CA ALA A 397 0.16 2.57 -18.85
C ALA A 397 0.79 2.58 -20.25
N GLU A 398 -0.01 2.76 -21.31
CA GLU A 398 0.52 2.95 -22.67
C GLU A 398 1.42 4.18 -22.77
N LYS A 399 1.02 5.29 -22.15
CA LYS A 399 1.83 6.51 -22.09
C LYS A 399 3.15 6.26 -21.36
N LEU A 400 3.12 5.57 -20.23
CA LEU A 400 4.30 5.21 -19.44
C LEU A 400 5.29 4.40 -20.28
N LEU A 401 4.84 3.31 -20.90
CA LEU A 401 5.67 2.43 -21.75
C LEU A 401 6.32 3.20 -22.90
N ASN A 402 5.58 4.09 -23.55
CA ASN A 402 6.10 4.92 -24.64
C ASN A 402 7.12 5.96 -24.15
N GLN A 403 6.88 6.60 -23.00
CA GLN A 403 7.76 7.64 -22.46
C GLN A 403 9.10 7.08 -21.99
N HIS A 404 9.09 5.86 -21.47
CA HIS A 404 10.26 5.17 -20.97
C HIS A 404 10.92 4.26 -22.01
N GLU A 405 10.32 4.12 -23.20
CA GLU A 405 10.74 3.20 -24.25
C GLU A 405 10.85 1.75 -23.73
N SER A 406 10.02 1.39 -22.75
CA SER A 406 10.12 0.13 -21.99
C SER A 406 9.60 -1.09 -22.75
N SER A 407 8.78 -0.90 -23.79
CA SER A 407 8.29 -2.00 -24.64
C SER A 407 7.79 -1.50 -25.98
N GLU A 408 8.03 -2.29 -27.02
CA GLU A 408 7.37 -2.11 -28.33
C GLU A 408 5.93 -2.68 -28.34
N LYS A 409 5.58 -3.49 -27.34
CA LYS A 409 4.25 -4.09 -27.21
C LYS A 409 3.31 -3.15 -26.48
N SER A 410 2.09 -3.02 -27.00
CA SER A 410 0.98 -2.37 -26.31
C SER A 410 0.54 -3.17 -25.07
N THR A 411 -0.17 -2.53 -24.15
CA THR A 411 -0.70 -3.19 -22.94
C THR A 411 -1.64 -4.37 -23.23
N PRO A 412 -2.50 -4.38 -24.28
CA PRO A 412 -3.23 -5.59 -24.68
C PRO A 412 -2.33 -6.74 -25.16
N GLU A 413 -1.23 -6.44 -25.85
CA GLU A 413 -0.28 -7.45 -26.33
C GLU A 413 0.53 -8.04 -25.17
N LEU A 414 0.95 -7.18 -24.23
CA LEU A 414 1.55 -7.61 -22.96
C LEU A 414 0.58 -8.48 -22.15
N TYR A 415 -0.70 -8.10 -22.07
CA TYR A 415 -1.72 -8.94 -21.42
C TYR A 415 -1.80 -10.33 -22.07
N ARG A 416 -1.84 -10.42 -23.40
CA ARG A 416 -1.88 -11.72 -24.10
C ARG A 416 -0.63 -12.56 -23.84
N THR A 417 0.52 -11.91 -23.69
CA THR A 417 1.81 -12.58 -23.43
C THR A 417 1.92 -13.07 -21.99
N ILE A 418 1.57 -12.22 -21.02
CA ILE A 418 1.78 -12.47 -19.58
C ILE A 418 0.61 -13.26 -18.97
N ILE A 419 -0.63 -12.88 -19.27
CA ILE A 419 -1.84 -13.47 -18.68
C ILE A 419 -2.46 -14.51 -19.61
N GLY A 420 -2.54 -14.20 -20.91
CA GLY A 420 -3.12 -15.08 -21.92
C GLY A 420 -4.60 -15.38 -21.66
N THR A 421 -5.00 -16.63 -21.93
CA THR A 421 -6.39 -17.09 -21.82
C THR A 421 -6.75 -17.65 -20.44
N SER A 422 -5.76 -17.95 -19.59
CA SER A 422 -5.95 -18.58 -18.28
C SER A 422 -5.16 -17.87 -17.19
N PRO A 423 -5.77 -16.86 -16.52
CA PRO A 423 -5.07 -16.03 -15.53
C PRO A 423 -4.45 -16.79 -14.36
N PHE A 424 -5.09 -17.85 -13.87
CA PHE A 424 -4.54 -18.63 -12.76
C PHE A 424 -3.40 -19.56 -13.20
N TRP A 425 -3.42 -20.02 -14.45
CA TRP A 425 -2.35 -20.85 -14.97
C TRP A 425 -1.08 -20.03 -15.24
N SER A 426 -1.22 -18.78 -15.70
CA SER A 426 -0.07 -17.87 -15.82
C SER A 426 0.59 -17.61 -14.47
N VAL A 427 -0.19 -17.30 -13.42
CA VAL A 427 0.33 -17.13 -12.06
C VAL A 427 1.02 -18.40 -11.56
N ALA A 428 0.41 -19.58 -11.75
CA ALA A 428 1.01 -20.84 -11.32
C ALA A 428 2.34 -21.15 -12.04
N ASN A 429 2.41 -20.88 -13.34
CA ASN A 429 3.63 -21.05 -14.12
C ASN A 429 4.71 -20.07 -13.66
N SER A 430 4.39 -18.78 -13.51
CA SER A 430 5.32 -17.79 -12.99
C SER A 430 5.78 -18.13 -11.57
N LEU A 431 4.91 -18.67 -10.70
CA LEU A 431 5.30 -19.12 -9.36
C LEU A 431 6.30 -20.28 -9.42
N PHE A 432 6.09 -21.24 -10.31
CA PHE A 432 7.04 -22.34 -10.52
C PHE A 432 8.41 -21.81 -10.94
N HIS A 433 8.47 -20.88 -11.90
CA HIS A 433 9.72 -20.25 -12.33
C HIS A 433 10.36 -19.40 -11.24
N PHE A 434 9.57 -18.64 -10.50
CA PHE A 434 10.01 -17.82 -9.37
C PHE A 434 10.68 -18.68 -8.28
N ILE A 435 10.12 -19.86 -7.99
CA ILE A 435 10.69 -20.81 -7.02
C ILE A 435 11.94 -21.50 -7.59
N LYS A 436 11.91 -21.88 -8.87
CA LYS A 436 12.98 -22.66 -9.52
C LYS A 436 14.24 -21.84 -9.76
N ASP A 437 14.10 -20.59 -10.20
CA ASP A 437 15.21 -19.71 -10.57
C ASP A 437 14.90 -18.26 -10.18
N TYR A 438 14.90 -18.01 -8.87
CA TYR A 438 14.66 -16.66 -8.33
C TYR A 438 15.72 -15.65 -8.82
N GLU A 439 16.95 -16.07 -9.10
CA GLU A 439 18.04 -15.17 -9.49
C GLU A 439 17.85 -14.60 -10.91
N HIS A 440 17.22 -15.34 -11.81
CA HIS A 440 16.94 -14.88 -13.19
C HIS A 440 15.44 -14.72 -13.48
N PHE A 441 14.59 -14.79 -12.45
CA PHE A 441 13.15 -14.65 -12.64
C PHE A 441 12.77 -13.29 -13.24
N SER A 442 11.98 -13.36 -14.30
CA SER A 442 11.26 -12.27 -14.96
C SER A 442 9.83 -12.72 -15.21
N VAL A 443 8.86 -11.82 -15.06
CA VAL A 443 7.46 -12.11 -15.43
C VAL A 443 7.32 -12.07 -16.95
N ILE A 444 8.03 -11.16 -17.62
CA ILE A 444 8.07 -11.12 -19.07
C ILE A 444 9.04 -12.20 -19.55
N PRO A 445 8.56 -13.20 -20.32
CA PRO A 445 9.44 -14.17 -20.93
C PRO A 445 10.43 -13.43 -21.83
N GLU A 446 11.73 -13.70 -21.69
CA GLU A 446 12.69 -13.25 -22.70
C GLU A 446 12.23 -13.78 -24.05
N GLU A 447 12.03 -12.87 -25.02
CA GLU A 447 11.91 -13.31 -26.40
C GLU A 447 13.24 -13.97 -26.73
N THR A 448 13.25 -15.29 -26.86
CA THR A 448 14.37 -15.99 -27.49
C THR A 448 14.50 -15.45 -28.90
N HIS A 449 15.32 -14.42 -29.09
CA HIS A 449 15.89 -14.09 -30.37
C HIS A 449 16.77 -15.28 -30.78
N GLY A 450 16.14 -16.29 -31.39
CA GLY A 450 16.80 -17.46 -31.96
C GLY A 450 16.40 -18.80 -31.35
N GLY A 451 15.37 -19.41 -31.94
CA GLY A 451 15.30 -20.86 -32.24
C GLY A 451 15.41 -21.87 -31.10
N CYS A 452 14.29 -22.50 -30.76
CA CYS A 452 14.21 -23.97 -30.78
C CYS A 452 12.74 -24.42 -30.86
N THR A 453 12.29 -24.76 -32.06
CA THR A 453 11.12 -25.61 -32.27
C THR A 453 11.52 -27.01 -31.78
N ILE A 454 10.85 -27.53 -30.75
CA ILE A 454 10.83 -28.98 -30.51
C ILE A 454 9.42 -29.45 -30.84
N CYS A 455 9.34 -30.14 -31.98
CA CYS A 455 8.18 -30.89 -32.44
C CYS A 455 7.84 -32.06 -31.50
#